data_AF-A0A3N4P532-F1
#
_entry.id   AF-A0A3N4P532-F1
#
_cell.length_a   1.000
_cell.length_b   1.000
_cell.length_c   1.000
_cell.angle_alpha   90.00
_cell.angle_beta   90.00
_cell.angle_gamma   90.00
#
_symmetry.space_group_name_H-M   'P 1'
#
loop_
_entity.id
_entity.type
_entity.pdbx_description
1 polymer ?
#
loop_
_entity_poly.entity_id
_entity_poly.type
_entity_poly.pdbx_seq_one_letter_code
_entity_poly.pdbx_strand_id
1 'polypeptide(L)'
;MKSIFKWCPYTLAVQKCITLINGNNKIDKPKDSKIIGYKNGIKMGRNITLVGVFCPFFWYTLISGKSTTIILMNAMHSGIVIVIGILVMLLSYLALLNYQNSNKNK
;
A
#
# COMPACT_ATOMS: atom_id res chain seq x y z
N MET A 1 -0.83 -35.58 -6.90
CA MET A 1 -1.82 -34.48 -6.81
C MET A 1 -1.88 -33.92 -5.38
N LYS A 2 -1.01 -32.96 -5.00
CA LYS A 2 -0.96 -32.34 -3.65
C LYS A 2 -0.64 -30.84 -3.69
N SER A 3 -1.16 -30.10 -4.68
CA SER A 3 -0.79 -28.68 -4.88
C SER A 3 -1.95 -27.69 -4.89
N ILE A 4 -3.18 -28.12 -4.60
CA ILE A 4 -4.38 -27.28 -4.74
C ILE A 4 -4.88 -26.70 -3.40
N PHE A 5 -4.40 -27.20 -2.26
CA PHE A 5 -4.86 -26.80 -0.93
C PHE A 5 -3.98 -25.74 -0.23
N LYS A 6 -3.11 -25.05 -0.98
CA LYS A 6 -2.19 -24.01 -0.45
C LYS A 6 -2.69 -22.57 -0.64
N TRP A 7 -3.94 -22.38 -1.08
CA TRP A 7 -4.49 -21.06 -1.43
C TRP A 7 -5.62 -20.55 -0.52
N CYS A 8 -5.92 -21.26 0.58
CA CYS A 8 -6.86 -20.76 1.57
C CYS A 8 -6.11 -20.03 2.70
N PRO A 9 -6.48 -18.77 3.03
CA PRO A 9 -5.83 -17.96 4.08
C PRO A 9 -5.91 -18.62 5.47
N TYR A 10 -6.86 -19.54 5.67
CA TYR A 10 -7.00 -20.33 6.89
C TYR A 10 -5.84 -21.30 7.14
N THR A 11 -5.27 -21.92 6.11
CA THR A 11 -4.16 -22.87 6.28
C THR A 11 -2.87 -22.14 6.72
N LEU A 12 -2.68 -20.89 6.28
CA LEU A 12 -1.61 -20.01 6.73
C LEU A 12 -1.77 -19.59 8.20
N ALA A 13 -3.00 -19.37 8.66
CA ALA A 13 -3.28 -19.08 10.07
C ALA A 13 -3.02 -20.30 10.96
N VAL A 14 -3.44 -21.50 10.54
CA VAL A 14 -3.20 -22.76 11.25
C VAL A 14 -1.71 -23.06 11.36
N GLN A 15 -0.92 -22.85 10.30
CA GLN A 15 0.54 -23.01 10.38
C GLN A 15 1.17 -22.06 11.40
N LYS A 16 0.69 -20.82 11.52
CA LYS A 16 1.15 -19.88 12.55
C LYS A 16 0.81 -20.37 13.96
N CYS A 17 -0.40 -20.88 14.19
CA CYS A 17 -0.80 -21.42 15.49
C CYS A 17 0.00 -22.67 15.88
N ILE A 18 0.23 -23.59 14.95
CA ILE A 18 1.06 -24.79 15.19
C ILE A 18 2.51 -24.39 15.52
N THR A 19 3.04 -23.37 14.85
CA THR A 19 4.40 -22.85 15.12
C THR A 19 4.50 -22.15 16.48
N LEU A 20 3.42 -21.51 16.95
CA LEU A 20 3.36 -20.88 18.28
C LEU A 20 3.26 -21.90 19.42
N ILE A 21 2.55 -23.02 19.20
CA ILE A 21 2.40 -24.09 20.20
C ILE A 21 3.66 -24.95 20.31
N ASN A 22 4.40 -25.15 19.22
CA ASN A 22 5.60 -25.99 19.20
C ASN A 22 6.84 -25.36 19.85
N GLY A 23 6.73 -24.18 20.47
CA GLY A 23 7.64 -23.71 21.53
C GLY A 23 9.14 -23.65 21.21
N ASN A 24 9.55 -23.76 19.94
CA ASN A 24 10.95 -23.85 19.57
C ASN A 24 11.40 -22.62 18.78
N ASN A 25 12.06 -21.74 19.52
CA ASN A 25 13.14 -20.84 19.12
C ASN A 25 12.90 -19.88 17.93
N LYS A 26 12.83 -18.60 18.29
CA LYS A 26 13.20 -17.43 17.48
C LYS A 26 12.46 -17.32 16.14
N ILE A 27 11.20 -16.89 16.20
CA ILE A 27 10.70 -16.06 15.11
C ILE A 27 11.32 -14.68 15.31
N ASP A 28 12.59 -14.55 14.94
CA ASP A 28 13.06 -13.29 14.36
C ASP A 28 12.05 -13.00 13.25
N LYS A 29 11.09 -12.09 13.48
CA LYS A 29 10.17 -11.63 12.44
C LYS A 29 11.11 -11.27 11.29
N PRO A 30 11.12 -12.01 10.16
CA PRO A 30 12.16 -11.81 9.16
C PRO A 30 12.04 -10.34 8.76
N LYS A 31 13.15 -9.60 8.82
CA LYS A 31 13.22 -8.17 8.46
C LYS A 31 12.47 -7.91 7.14
N ASP A 32 12.48 -8.91 6.25
CA ASP A 32 11.69 -9.00 5.03
C ASP A 32 10.17 -8.77 5.21
N SER A 33 9.50 -9.38 6.20
CA SER A 33 8.04 -9.30 6.33
C SER A 33 7.51 -7.87 6.55
N LYS A 34 8.24 -7.04 7.30
CA LYS A 34 7.90 -5.62 7.49
C LYS A 34 8.30 -4.78 6.27
N ILE A 35 9.47 -5.04 5.69
CA ILE A 35 9.94 -4.35 4.47
C ILE A 35 8.96 -4.59 3.31
N ILE A 36 8.45 -5.81 3.16
CA ILE A 36 7.42 -6.16 2.17
C ILE A 36 6.14 -5.35 2.41
N GLY A 37 5.73 -5.17 3.66
CA GLY A 37 4.59 -4.33 4.03
C GLY A 37 4.76 -2.87 3.61
N TYR A 38 5.89 -2.26 3.94
CA TYR A 38 6.18 -0.87 3.54
C TYR A 38 6.32 -0.71 2.02
N LYS A 39 6.98 -1.67 1.35
CA LYS A 39 7.12 -1.69 -0.12
C LYS A 39 5.76 -1.79 -0.80
N ASN A 40 4.84 -2.60 -0.24
CA ASN A 40 3.47 -2.68 -0.73
C ASN A 40 2.70 -1.39 -0.48
N GLY A 41 2.89 -0.72 0.66
CA GLY A 41 2.33 0.60 0.95
C GLY A 41 2.79 1.68 -0.05
N ILE A 42 4.08 1.70 -0.41
CA ILE A 42 4.62 2.60 -1.44
C ILE A 42 4.00 2.28 -2.81
N LYS A 43 3.87 0.99 -3.17
CA LYS A 43 3.25 0.56 -4.43
C LYS A 43 1.78 0.97 -4.52
N MET A 44 1.05 0.80 -3.42
CA MET A 44 -0.37 1.18 -3.30
C MET A 44 -0.54 2.70 -3.37
N GLY A 45 0.25 3.46 -2.62
CA GLY A 45 0.25 4.92 -2.67
C GLY A 45 0.53 5.44 -4.09
N ARG A 46 1.50 4.86 -4.79
CA ARG A 46 1.80 5.20 -6.19
C ARG A 46 0.62 4.94 -7.12
N ASN A 47 -0.06 3.81 -6.98
CA ASN A 47 -1.22 3.48 -7.80
C ASN A 47 -2.40 4.42 -7.51
N ILE A 48 -2.64 4.78 -6.25
CA ILE A 48 -3.69 5.73 -5.86
C ILE A 48 -3.40 7.12 -6.43
N THR A 49 -2.16 7.59 -6.33
CA THR A 49 -1.75 8.85 -6.95
C THR A 49 -1.92 8.82 -8.46
N LEU A 50 -1.56 7.72 -9.13
CA LEU A 50 -1.80 7.58 -10.58
C LEU A 50 -3.28 7.66 -10.93
N VAL A 51 -4.16 6.99 -10.18
CA VAL A 51 -5.61 7.06 -10.39
C VAL A 51 -6.12 8.49 -10.18
N GLY A 52 -5.59 9.21 -9.19
CA GLY A 52 -5.91 10.61 -8.96
C GLY A 52 -5.42 11.55 -10.06
N VAL A 53 -4.23 11.32 -10.64
CA VAL A 53 -3.68 12.14 -11.74
C VAL A 53 -4.36 11.85 -13.08
N PHE A 54 -4.66 10.58 -13.36
CA PHE A 54 -5.31 10.13 -14.58
C PHE A 54 -6.83 10.02 -14.45
N CYS A 55 -7.45 10.78 -13.55
CA CYS A 55 -8.89 10.74 -13.39
C CYS A 55 -9.58 11.14 -14.71
N PRO A 56 -10.27 10.21 -15.40
CA PRO A 56 -10.83 10.47 -16.72
C PRO A 56 -11.88 11.59 -16.67
N PHE A 57 -12.56 11.78 -15.54
CA PHE A 57 -13.53 12.86 -15.36
C PHE A 57 -12.91 14.26 -15.39
N PHE A 58 -11.75 14.44 -14.74
CA PHE A 58 -11.05 15.73 -14.73
C PHE A 58 -10.62 16.11 -16.15
N TRP A 59 -9.87 15.22 -16.82
CA TRP A 59 -9.40 15.42 -18.18
C TRP A 59 -10.55 15.58 -19.18
N TYR A 60 -11.62 14.79 -19.05
CA TYR A 60 -12.82 14.91 -19.89
C TYR A 60 -13.45 16.30 -19.77
N THR A 61 -13.60 16.84 -18.56
CA THR A 61 -14.16 18.18 -18.36
C THR A 61 -13.24 19.32 -18.81
N LEU A 62 -11.92 19.10 -18.71
CA LEU A 62 -10.90 20.06 -19.17
C LEU A 62 -10.88 20.15 -20.69
N ILE A 63 -10.89 19.00 -21.39
CA ILE A 63 -10.90 18.92 -22.85
C ILE A 63 -12.25 19.36 -23.43
N SER A 64 -13.36 19.09 -22.72
CA SER A 64 -14.71 19.44 -23.18
C SER A 64 -15.09 20.91 -22.96
N GLY A 65 -14.23 21.75 -22.36
CA GLY A 65 -14.51 23.18 -22.15
C GLY A 65 -15.80 23.46 -21.38
N LYS A 66 -16.22 22.54 -20.49
CA LYS A 66 -17.44 22.67 -19.68
C LYS A 66 -17.31 23.80 -18.65
N SER A 67 -18.42 24.19 -18.01
CA SER A 67 -18.41 25.31 -17.08
C SER A 67 -17.34 25.17 -15.99
N THR A 68 -16.71 26.30 -15.65
CA THR A 68 -15.63 26.40 -14.66
C THR A 68 -16.01 25.80 -13.30
N THR A 69 -17.29 25.81 -12.94
CA THR A 69 -17.81 25.21 -11.70
C THR A 69 -17.68 23.69 -11.68
N ILE A 70 -17.96 23.02 -12.80
CA ILE A 70 -17.86 21.56 -12.93
C ILE A 70 -16.39 21.13 -12.98
N ILE A 71 -15.56 21.91 -13.67
CA ILE A 71 -14.10 21.69 -13.70
C ILE A 71 -13.54 21.78 -12.28
N LEU A 72 -13.92 22.78 -11.50
CA LEU A 72 -13.42 22.98 -10.13
C LEU A 72 -13.84 21.85 -9.18
N MET A 73 -15.10 21.39 -9.26
CA MET A 73 -15.57 20.24 -8.47
C MET A 73 -14.79 18.96 -8.79
N ASN A 74 -14.57 18.67 -10.08
CA ASN A 74 -13.81 17.50 -10.50
C ASN A 74 -12.32 17.62 -10.16
N ALA A 75 -11.74 18.81 -10.26
CA ALA A 75 -10.38 19.09 -9.87
C ALA A 75 -10.16 18.86 -8.36
N MET A 76 -11.09 19.30 -7.52
CA MET A 76 -11.04 19.09 -6.08
C MET A 76 -11.17 17.61 -5.72
N HIS A 77 -12.11 16.89 -6.35
CA HIS A 77 -12.28 15.46 -6.14
C HIS A 77 -11.02 14.67 -6.53
N SER A 78 -10.44 14.97 -7.69
CA SER A 78 -9.19 14.36 -8.16
C SER A 78 -8.00 14.73 -7.27
N GLY A 79 -7.93 16.00 -6.86
CA GLY A 79 -6.86 16.54 -6.02
C GLY A 79 -6.79 15.86 -4.66
N ILE A 80 -7.94 15.63 -4.01
CA ILE A 80 -8.00 14.90 -2.74
C ILE A 80 -7.41 13.50 -2.89
N VAL A 81 -7.76 12.78 -3.96
CA VAL A 81 -7.25 11.43 -4.21
C VAL A 81 -5.74 11.43 -4.43
N ILE A 82 -5.21 12.42 -5.15
CA ILE A 82 -3.75 12.62 -5.34
C ILE A 82 -3.06 12.84 -3.99
N VAL A 83 -3.59 13.76 -3.17
CA VAL A 83 -3.02 14.11 -1.86
C VAL A 83 -3.01 12.89 -0.93
N ILE A 84 -4.09 12.12 -0.89
CA ILE A 84 -4.17 10.89 -0.10
C ILE A 84 -3.12 9.87 -0.59
N GLY A 85 -2.99 9.68 -1.89
CA GLY A 85 -2.00 8.77 -2.47
C GLY A 85 -0.55 9.16 -2.11
N ILE A 86 -0.22 10.46 -2.19
CA ILE A 86 1.09 10.99 -1.81
C ILE A 86 1.33 10.81 -0.32
N LEU A 87 0.32 11.07 0.53
CA LEU A 87 0.43 10.92 1.98
C LEU A 87 0.72 9.47 2.37
N VAL A 88 -0.01 8.51 1.79
CA VAL A 88 0.21 7.07 2.02
C VAL A 88 1.61 6.64 1.57
N MET A 89 2.06 7.14 0.41
CA MET A 89 3.41 6.89 -0.10
C MET A 89 4.48 7.46 0.84
N LEU A 90 4.32 8.69 1.30
CA LEU A 90 5.26 9.39 2.18
C LEU A 90 5.37 8.72 3.54
N LEU A 91 4.24 8.38 4.17
CA LEU A 91 4.22 7.66 5.45
C LEU A 91 4.88 6.28 5.34
N SER A 92 4.61 5.56 4.24
CA SER A 92 5.23 4.25 3.98
C SER A 92 6.75 4.37 3.76
N TYR A 93 7.19 5.43 3.09
CA TYR A 93 8.60 5.70 2.85
C TYR A 93 9.35 6.12 4.13
N LEU A 94 8.78 7.02 4.92
CA LEU A 94 9.33 7.43 6.23
C LEU A 94 9.42 6.24 7.19
N ALA A 95 8.40 5.39 7.22
CA ALA A 95 8.42 4.17 8.03
C ALA A 95 9.53 3.19 7.58
N LEU A 96 9.80 3.10 6.28
CA LEU A 96 10.91 2.31 5.74
C LEU A 96 12.28 2.89 6.13
N LEU A 97 12.47 4.20 6.03
CA LEU A 97 13.72 4.87 6.41
C LEU A 97 14.02 4.73 7.91
N ASN A 98 13.02 4.98 8.77
CA ASN A 98 13.17 4.81 10.21
C ASN A 98 13.50 3.35 10.57
N TYR A 99 12.92 2.39 9.83
CA TYR A 99 13.24 0.98 9.99
C TYR A 99 14.69 0.65 9.60
N GLN A 100 15.20 1.20 8.50
CA GLN A 100 16.61 1.03 8.07
C GLN A 100 17.59 1.65 9.08
N ASN A 101 17.29 2.85 9.59
CA ASN A 101 18.14 3.55 10.56
C ASN A 101 18.20 2.82 11.91
N SER A 102 17.06 2.33 12.42
CA SER A 102 17.02 1.53 13.66
C SER A 102 17.80 0.21 13.54
N ASN A 103 17.90 -0.33 12.33
CA ASN A 103 18.58 -1.58 12.04
C ASN A 103 20.10 -1.39 11.87
N LYS A 104 20.54 -0.24 11.34
CA LYS A 104 21.96 0.11 11.21
C LYS A 104 22.65 0.38 12.57
N ASN A 105 21.90 0.80 13.58
CA ASN A 105 22.40 1.13 14.92
C ASN A 105 22.37 -0.05 15.91
N LYS A 106 22.05 -1.27 15.46
CA LYS A 106 21.97 -2.48 16.28
C LYS A 106 22.98 -3.51 15.78
#